data_AF-A0A933XUU8-F1
#
_entry.id   AF-A0A933XUU8-F1
#
_cell.length_a   1.000
_cell.length_b   1.000
_cell.length_c   1.000
_cell.angle_alpha   90.00
_cell.angle_beta   90.00
_cell.angle_gamma   90.00
#
_symmetry.space_group_name_H-M   'P 1'
#
loop_
_entity.id
_entity.type
_entity.pdbx_description
1 polymer ?
#
loop_
_entity_poly.entity_id
_entity_poly.type
_entity_poly.pdbx_seq_one_letter_code
_entity_poly.pdbx_strand_id
1 'polypeptide(L)'
;MEQNLETAYREIFGKLRTRKKFSIAKIEGARIVLHEDQEICGQKEPKQIEFDSVQELETFVRDENRKEVDIQKQLSGNEMPYR
;
A
#
# COMPACT_ATOMS: atom_id res chain seq x y z
N MET A 1 13.85 19.07 13.81
CA MET A 1 12.60 19.16 13.02
C MET A 1 12.26 17.83 12.33
N GLU A 2 13.00 16.72 12.57
CA GLU A 2 12.74 15.41 11.95
C GLU A 2 11.46 14.68 12.41
N GLN A 3 10.89 14.98 13.58
CA GLN A 3 9.70 14.27 14.10
C GLN A 3 8.44 14.42 13.24
N ASN A 4 8.38 15.43 12.38
CA ASN A 4 7.22 15.66 11.50
C ASN A 4 7.17 14.67 10.33
N LEU A 5 8.31 14.27 9.76
CA LEU A 5 8.33 13.42 8.56
C LEU A 5 7.94 11.98 8.88
N GLU A 6 8.50 11.40 9.95
CA GLU A 6 8.13 10.05 10.37
C GLU A 6 6.64 9.96 10.70
N THR A 7 6.11 10.96 11.41
CA THR A 7 4.68 11.03 11.74
C THR A 7 3.83 11.11 10.48
N ALA A 8 4.17 11.99 9.53
CA ALA A 8 3.46 12.11 8.26
C ALA A 8 3.46 10.79 7.47
N TYR A 9 4.61 10.12 7.38
CA TYR A 9 4.74 8.82 6.72
C TYR A 9 3.84 7.77 7.35
N ARG A 10 3.82 7.69 8.68
CA ARG A 10 2.97 6.73 9.42
C ARG A 10 1.48 7.04 9.28
N GLU A 11 1.10 8.31 9.30
CA GLU A 11 -0.29 8.74 9.09
C GLU A 11 -0.80 8.42 7.68
N ILE A 12 0.02 8.65 6.66
CA ILE A 12 -0.33 8.31 5.27
C ILE A 12 -0.40 6.80 5.10
N PHE A 13 0.59 6.07 5.61
CA PHE A 13 0.60 4.61 5.56
C PHE A 13 -0.62 4.01 6.28
N GLY A 14 -1.06 4.59 7.40
CA GLY A 14 -2.27 4.18 8.11
C GLY A 14 -3.58 4.32 7.31
N LYS A 15 -3.58 5.11 6.23
CA LYS A 15 -4.73 5.24 5.31
C LYS A 15 -4.77 4.13 4.25
N LEU A 16 -3.74 3.28 4.16
CA LEU A 16 -3.67 2.19 3.22
C LEU A 16 -4.70 1.11 3.56
N ARG A 17 -5.62 0.86 2.62
CA ARG A 17 -6.74 -0.06 2.72
C ARG A 17 -6.68 -1.01 1.54
N THR A 18 -5.85 -2.03 1.70
CA THR A 18 -5.62 -3.06 0.70
C THR A 18 -5.56 -4.44 1.35
N ARG A 19 -5.99 -5.47 0.60
CA ARG A 19 -5.86 -6.87 1.00
C ARG A 19 -4.40 -7.33 1.02
N LYS A 20 -3.52 -6.66 0.27
CA LYS A 20 -2.09 -6.92 0.30
C LYS A 20 -1.50 -6.46 1.64
N LYS A 21 -0.52 -7.21 2.14
CA LYS A 21 0.16 -6.87 3.39
C LYS A 21 1.38 -6.02 3.10
N PHE A 22 1.33 -4.76 3.49
CA PHE A 22 2.48 -3.88 3.49
C PHE A 22 2.98 -3.67 4.92
N SER A 23 4.27 -3.42 5.08
CA SER A 23 4.88 -3.10 6.37
C SER A 23 5.99 -2.08 6.18
N ILE A 24 6.11 -1.11 7.08
CA ILE A 24 7.22 -0.15 7.07
C ILE A 24 8.48 -0.89 7.52
N ALA A 25 9.47 -0.99 6.65
CA ALA A 25 10.75 -1.60 6.95
C ALA A 25 11.72 -0.58 7.58
N LYS A 26 11.78 0.63 7.01
CA LYS A 26 12.68 1.70 7.46
C LYS A 26 12.19 3.07 7.06
N ILE A 27 12.48 4.09 7.87
CA ILE A 27 12.28 5.50 7.54
C ILE A 27 13.62 6.21 7.77
N GLU A 28 14.16 6.85 6.75
CA GLU A 28 15.43 7.58 6.80
C GLU A 28 15.25 8.99 6.24
N GLY A 29 14.96 9.95 7.12
CA GLY A 29 14.76 11.35 6.73
C GLY A 29 13.59 11.51 5.75
N ALA A 30 13.90 11.85 4.49
CA ALA A 30 12.91 11.96 3.43
C ALA A 30 12.62 10.62 2.72
N ARG A 31 13.28 9.52 3.07
CA ARG A 31 13.07 8.21 2.44
C ARG A 31 12.26 7.28 3.31
N ILE A 32 11.37 6.50 2.71
CA ILE A 32 10.64 5.41 3.37
C ILE A 32 10.75 4.14 2.54
N VAL A 33 11.04 3.04 3.24
CA VAL A 33 11.12 1.70 2.68
C VAL A 33 9.94 0.89 3.23
N LEU A 34 9.13 0.36 2.32
CA LEU A 34 8.05 -0.58 2.61
C LEU A 34 8.44 -1.99 2.13
N HIS A 35 7.97 -3.00 2.85
CA HIS A 35 7.94 -4.40 2.39
C HIS A 35 6.49 -4.79 2.09
N GLU A 36 6.27 -5.34 0.90
CA GLU A 36 5.04 -6.05 0.53
C GLU A 36 5.26 -7.55 0.77
N ASP A 37 4.49 -8.13 1.69
CA ASP A 37 4.49 -9.56 1.98
C ASP A 37 3.70 -10.26 0.86
N GLN A 38 4.40 -10.65 -0.20
CA GLN A 38 3.85 -11.50 -1.25
C GLN A 38 4.14 -12.97 -0.90
N GLU A 39 3.07 -13.74 -0.73
CA GLU A 39 3.17 -15.19 -0.62
C GLU A 39 2.80 -15.78 -1.99
N ILE A 40 3.81 -16.20 -2.76
CA ILE A 40 3.63 -16.79 -4.08
C ILE A 40 4.11 -18.24 -3.99
N CYS A 41 3.17 -19.19 -4.18
CA CYS A 41 3.47 -20.63 -4.22
C CYS A 41 4.28 -21.17 -3.02
N GLY A 42 4.00 -20.67 -1.80
CA GLY A 42 4.67 -21.11 -0.58
C GLY A 42 6.07 -20.50 -0.34
N GLN A 43 6.53 -19.61 -1.23
CA GLN A 43 7.74 -18.81 -1.02
C GLN A 43 7.33 -17.37 -0.67
N LYS A 44 7.86 -16.86 0.44
CA LYS A 44 7.73 -15.47 0.84
C LYS A 44 8.87 -14.68 0.23
N GLU A 45 8.60 -14.01 -0.88
CA GLU A 45 9.50 -13.01 -1.43
C GLU A 45 8.97 -11.63 -1.02
N PRO A 46 9.53 -11.01 0.03
CA PRO A 46 9.14 -9.67 0.42
C PRO A 46 9.61 -8.71 -0.67
N LYS A 47 8.67 -8.06 -1.35
CA LYS A 47 8.99 -7.04 -2.34
C LYS A 47 9.27 -5.73 -1.61
N GLN A 48 10.50 -5.25 -1.73
CA GLN A 48 10.91 -3.97 -1.18
C GLN A 48 10.51 -2.83 -2.13
N ILE A 49 9.91 -1.78 -1.58
CA ILE A 49 9.49 -0.59 -2.29
C ILE A 49 10.05 0.61 -1.55
N GLU A 50 10.83 1.43 -2.24
CA GLU A 50 11.41 2.66 -1.70
C GLU A 50 10.67 3.87 -2.28
N PHE A 51 10.48 4.88 -1.44
CA PHE A 51 9.95 6.19 -1.82
C PHE A 51 10.90 7.26 -1.32
N ASP A 52 11.23 8.23 -2.16
CA ASP A 52 12.12 9.34 -1.83
C ASP A 52 11.36 10.56 -1.29
N SER A 53 10.02 10.48 -1.21
CA SER A 53 9.18 11.59 -0.73
C SER A 53 7.81 11.15 -0.20
N VAL A 54 7.28 11.96 0.71
CA VAL A 54 5.94 11.81 1.31
C VAL A 54 4.84 11.79 0.24
N GLN A 55 4.98 12.60 -0.80
CA GLN A 55 4.03 12.66 -1.91
C GLN A 55 3.98 11.37 -2.73
N GLU A 56 5.11 10.67 -2.89
CA GLU A 56 5.14 9.40 -3.61
C GLU A 56 4.42 8.31 -2.81
N LEU A 57 4.64 8.27 -1.49
CA LEU A 57 3.88 7.37 -0.61
C LEU A 57 2.38 7.69 -0.66
N GLU A 58 1.98 8.95 -0.59
CA GLU A 58 0.56 9.33 -0.65
C GLU A 58 -0.08 8.91 -1.97
N THR A 59 0.62 9.12 -3.09
CA THR A 59 0.17 8.69 -4.42
C THR A 59 0.01 7.18 -4.47
N PHE A 60 0.98 6.43 -3.94
CA PHE A 60 0.93 4.98 -3.84
C PHE A 60 -0.26 4.49 -3.03
N VAL A 61 -0.46 5.06 -1.83
CA VAL A 61 -1.59 4.71 -0.95
C VAL A 61 -2.93 4.98 -1.64
N ARG A 62 -3.05 6.12 -2.32
CA ARG A 62 -4.25 6.49 -3.06
C ARG A 62 -4.53 5.55 -4.23
N ASP A 63 -3.49 5.14 -4.95
CA ASP A 63 -3.61 4.24 -6.10
C ASP A 63 -3.98 2.81 -5.67
N GLU A 64 -3.31 2.25 -4.66
CA GLU A 64 -3.65 0.92 -4.13
C GLU A 64 -5.06 0.90 -3.55
N ASN A 65 -5.49 1.93 -2.83
CA ASN A 65 -6.87 2.04 -2.35
C ASN A 65 -7.87 2.07 -3.51
N ARG A 66 -7.56 2.79 -4.59
CA ARG A 66 -8.42 2.85 -5.78
C ARG A 66 -8.52 1.49 -6.46
N LYS A 67 -7.39 0.78 -6.63
CA LYS A 67 -7.37 -0.57 -7.19
C LYS A 67 -8.21 -1.52 -6.35
N GLU A 68 -8.13 -1.45 -5.03
CA GLU A 68 -8.87 -2.33 -4.14
C GLU A 68 -10.38 -2.07 -4.19
N VAL A 69 -10.79 -0.81 -4.29
CA VAL A 69 -12.19 -0.44 -4.54
C VAL A 69 -12.65 -0.98 -5.90
N ASP A 70 -11.82 -0.87 -6.93
CA ASP A 70 -12.14 -1.37 -8.27
C ASP A 70 -12.26 -2.90 -8.29
N ILE A 71 -11.32 -3.61 -7.65
CA ILE A 71 -11.36 -5.06 -7.42
C ILE A 71 -12.63 -5.44 -6.67
N GLN A 72 -12.98 -4.72 -5.60
CA GLN A 72 -14.24 -4.97 -4.87
C GLN A 72 -15.46 -4.79 -5.77
N LYS A 73 -15.50 -3.74 -6.60
CA LYS A 73 -16.58 -3.54 -7.57
C LYS A 73 -16.66 -4.66 -8.59
N GLN A 74 -15.52 -5.15 -9.08
CA GLN A 74 -15.49 -6.28 -10.01
C GLN A 74 -15.95 -7.59 -9.35
N LEU A 75 -15.50 -7.87 -8.12
CA LEU A 75 -15.95 -9.05 -7.36
C LEU A 75 -17.45 -8.99 -7.01
N SER A 76 -17.97 -7.81 -6.67
CA SER A 76 -19.40 -7.60 -6.40
C SER A 76 -20.25 -7.51 -7.66
N GLY A 77 -19.66 -7.19 -8.81
CA GLY A 77 -20.35 -6.94 -10.08
C GLY A 77 -20.65 -8.17 -10.93
N ASN A 78 -20.37 -9.38 -10.42
CA ASN A 78 -20.74 -10.62 -11.11
C ASN A 78 -22.11 -11.15 -10.67
N GLU A 79 -23.08 -10.27 -10.41
CA GLU A 79 -24.50 -10.61 -10.57
C GLU A 79 -24.76 -10.70 -12.08
N MET A 80 -24.49 -11.89 -12.64
CA MET A 80 -24.99 -12.23 -13.97
C MET A 80 -26.51 -11.99 -13.96
N PRO A 81 -27.08 -11.16 -14.86
CA PRO A 81 -28.51 -11.14 -15.02
C PRO A 81 -28.90 -12.50 -15.59
N TYR A 82 -29.42 -13.39 -14.74
CA TYR A 82 -30.06 -14.62 -15.19
C TYR A 82 -31.16 -14.21 -16.17
N ARG A 83 -30.99 -14.60 -17.44
CA ARG A 83 -31.96 -14.38 -18.51
C ARG A 83 -32.57 -15.72 -18.92
#